data_AF-A0A5B7C862-F1
#
_entry.id   AF-A0A5B7C862-F1
#
_cell.length_a   1.000
_cell.length_b   1.000
_cell.length_c   1.000
_cell.angle_alpha   90.00
_cell.angle_beta   90.00
_cell.angle_gamma   90.00
#
_symmetry.space_group_name_H-M   'P 1'
#
loop_
_entity.id
_entity.type
_entity.pdbx_description
1 polymer ?
#
loop_
_entity_poly.entity_id
_entity_poly.type
_entity_poly.pdbx_seq_one_letter_code
_entity_poly.pdbx_strand_id
1 'polypeptide(L)'
;SSLVVGNAVVDMYAKCGKMEDSLKQFENMKARDIVTWNTIIAACVHSEDCKLGFRMISRMRIEGMVPDVATMLGTLPMCSLFAAKRQGRETHGCILKLGFESDVPIGNALIEMYSKCGSLENSILVFEHMKTKDVVTWTALISAYGMYGEGRRALSAFEEMEATGVVPDHIAFVAIIFACSHSGLVEEGRACFDRMKKDYYIEPRMEHYACVVDLLSRSGLLTEAEEFILSMPLKPD
;
A
#
# COMPACT_ATOMS: atom_id res chain seq x y z
N SER A 1 26.63 23.54 -8.98
CA SER A 1 26.31 22.25 -8.36
C SER A 1 25.81 21.32 -9.44
N SER A 2 26.28 20.08 -9.53
CA SER A 2 25.73 19.12 -10.48
C SER A 2 24.29 18.77 -10.08
N LEU A 3 23.42 18.54 -11.06
CA LEU A 3 22.03 18.16 -10.85
C LEU A 3 21.91 16.94 -9.92
N VAL A 4 22.81 15.96 -10.09
CA VAL A 4 22.92 14.77 -9.26
C VAL A 4 23.17 15.10 -7.79
N VAL A 5 24.12 16.01 -7.49
CA VAL A 5 24.40 16.45 -6.12
C VAL A 5 23.19 17.21 -5.56
N GLY A 6 22.53 18.02 -6.37
CA GLY A 6 21.27 18.69 -5.99
C GLY A 6 20.20 17.69 -5.55
N ASN A 7 19.92 16.68 -6.39
CA ASN A 7 18.94 15.63 -6.10
C ASN A 7 19.29 14.85 -4.82
N ALA A 8 20.56 14.49 -4.63
CA ALA A 8 21.00 13.79 -3.43
C ALA A 8 20.81 14.61 -2.14
N VAL A 9 21.02 15.93 -2.18
CA VAL A 9 20.81 16.81 -1.02
C VAL A 9 19.32 17.00 -0.72
N VAL A 10 18.47 17.15 -1.74
CA VAL A 10 17.00 17.19 -1.57
C VAL A 10 16.51 15.91 -0.90
N ASP A 11 16.95 14.75 -1.40
CA ASP A 11 16.60 13.42 -0.87
C ASP A 11 17.09 13.22 0.58
N MET A 12 18.32 13.64 0.88
CA MET A 12 18.87 13.54 2.23
C MET A 12 18.04 14.35 3.24
N TYR A 13 17.72 15.61 2.94
CA TYR A 13 16.90 16.42 3.83
C TYR A 13 15.50 15.85 4.02
N ALA A 14 14.88 15.36 2.94
CA ALA A 14 13.57 14.71 2.98
C ALA A 14 13.57 13.49 3.92
N LYS A 15 14.55 12.59 3.77
CA LYS A 15 14.68 11.38 4.62
C LYS A 15 15.00 11.69 6.08
N CYS A 16 15.61 12.85 6.36
CA CYS A 16 15.83 13.32 7.73
C CYS A 16 14.63 14.06 8.34
N GLY A 17 13.47 14.09 7.67
CA GLY A 17 12.27 14.82 8.14
C GLY A 17 12.40 16.34 8.06
N LYS A 18 13.46 16.85 7.41
CA LYS A 18 13.72 18.29 7.25
C LYS A 18 13.11 18.80 5.94
N MET A 19 11.78 18.74 5.85
CA MET A 19 11.05 19.11 4.64
C MET A 19 11.34 20.55 4.18
N GLU A 20 11.39 21.50 5.10
CA GLU A 20 11.68 22.90 4.76
C GLU A 20 13.06 23.08 4.11
N ASP A 21 14.08 22.37 4.60
CA ASP A 21 15.43 22.46 4.05
C ASP A 21 15.52 21.74 2.70
N SER A 22 14.79 20.63 2.53
CA SER A 22 14.62 19.96 1.25
C SER A 22 13.98 20.89 0.20
N LEU A 23 12.92 21.60 0.57
CA LEU A 23 12.26 22.60 -0.28
C LEU A 23 13.17 23.79 -0.59
N LYS A 24 13.87 24.35 0.40
CA LYS A 24 14.83 25.44 0.16
C LYS A 24 15.89 25.02 -0.85
N GLN A 25 16.43 23.81 -0.71
CA GLN A 25 17.38 23.27 -1.67
C GLN A 25 16.75 23.13 -3.07
N PHE A 26 15.53 22.59 -3.15
CA PHE A 26 14.77 22.46 -4.39
C PHE A 26 14.57 23.82 -5.10
N GLU A 27 14.17 24.87 -4.37
CA GLU A 27 13.98 26.22 -4.94
C GLU A 27 15.29 26.85 -5.40
N ASN A 28 16.40 26.53 -4.74
CA ASN A 28 17.73 27.04 -5.10
C ASN A 28 18.33 26.34 -6.34
N MET A 29 17.71 25.28 -6.85
CA MET A 29 18.19 24.56 -8.03
C MET A 29 17.82 25.30 -9.32
N LYS A 30 18.85 25.74 -10.06
CA LYS A 30 18.70 26.42 -11.37
C LYS A 30 18.08 25.54 -12.47
N ALA A 31 18.25 24.23 -12.37
CA ALA A 31 17.68 23.25 -13.27
C ALA A 31 17.14 22.09 -12.42
N ARG A 32 15.97 21.56 -12.80
CA ARG A 32 15.26 20.48 -12.11
C ARG A 32 14.81 19.47 -13.17
N ASP A 33 15.07 18.19 -12.92
CA ASP A 33 14.62 17.10 -13.79
C ASP A 33 13.50 16.30 -13.13
N ILE A 34 13.03 15.27 -13.84
CA ILE A 34 11.96 14.39 -13.36
C ILE A 34 12.31 13.75 -12.00
N VAL A 35 13.59 13.44 -11.78
CA VAL A 35 14.07 12.89 -10.51
C VAL A 35 13.95 13.92 -9.40
N THR A 36 14.36 15.17 -9.63
CA THR A 36 14.21 16.24 -8.62
C THR A 36 12.74 16.40 -8.18
N TRP A 37 11.80 16.36 -9.13
CA TRP A 37 10.37 16.46 -8.85
C TRP A 37 9.83 15.23 -8.11
N ASN A 38 10.21 14.03 -8.55
CA ASN A 38 9.78 12.79 -7.91
C ASN A 38 10.29 12.70 -6.46
N THR A 39 11.52 13.17 -6.19
CA THR A 39 12.06 13.23 -4.83
C THR A 39 11.24 14.14 -3.93
N ILE A 40 10.90 15.37 -4.35
CA ILE A 40 10.13 16.29 -3.49
C ILE A 40 8.68 15.83 -3.30
N ILE A 41 8.08 15.20 -4.32
CA ILE A 41 6.72 14.65 -4.23
C ILE A 41 6.70 13.46 -3.26
N ALA A 42 7.66 12.53 -3.36
CA ALA A 42 7.76 11.41 -2.45
C ALA A 42 8.01 11.87 -1.00
N ALA A 43 8.83 12.91 -0.82
CA ALA A 43 9.07 13.50 0.48
C ALA A 43 7.78 14.00 1.16
N CYS A 44 6.84 14.56 0.39
CA CYS A 44 5.57 15.09 0.91
C CYS A 44 4.68 14.00 1.52
N VAL A 45 4.80 12.74 1.05
CA VAL A 45 4.11 11.59 1.64
C VAL A 45 4.62 11.34 3.05
N HIS A 46 5.95 11.32 3.23
CA HIS A 46 6.58 11.05 4.53
C HIS A 46 6.39 12.17 5.55
N SER A 47 6.26 13.43 5.09
CA SER A 47 5.96 14.56 5.98
C SER A 47 4.47 14.80 6.18
N GLU A 48 3.62 13.94 5.62
CA GLU A 48 2.15 14.07 5.61
C GLU A 48 1.62 15.42 5.06
N ASP A 49 2.43 16.16 4.29
CA ASP A 49 2.03 17.44 3.68
C ASP A 49 1.52 17.21 2.24
N CYS A 50 0.35 16.59 2.14
CA CYS A 50 -0.25 16.29 0.84
C CYS A 50 -0.68 17.56 0.08
N LYS A 51 -0.96 18.68 0.79
CA LYS A 51 -1.27 19.95 0.13
C LYS A 51 -0.06 20.46 -0.64
N LEU A 52 1.13 20.36 -0.05
CA LEU A 52 2.38 20.65 -0.73
C LEU A 52 2.61 19.67 -1.89
N GLY A 53 2.43 18.37 -1.67
CA GLY A 53 2.64 17.37 -2.72
C GLY A 53 1.78 17.59 -3.97
N PHE A 54 0.46 17.83 -3.82
CA PHE A 54 -0.41 18.17 -4.95
C PHE A 54 -0.02 19.50 -5.63
N ARG A 55 0.47 20.46 -4.86
CA ARG A 55 1.01 21.72 -5.41
C ARG A 55 2.27 21.48 -6.22
N MET A 56 3.16 20.60 -5.76
CA MET A 56 4.39 20.24 -6.47
C MET A 56 4.07 19.51 -7.78
N ILE A 57 3.11 18.58 -7.79
CA ILE A 57 2.65 17.91 -9.02
C ILE A 57 2.04 18.92 -10.01
N SER A 58 1.23 19.86 -9.50
CA SER A 58 0.63 20.89 -10.35
C SER A 58 1.70 21.81 -10.95
N ARG A 59 2.67 22.22 -10.14
CA ARG A 59 3.80 23.07 -10.57
C ARG A 59 4.70 22.36 -11.58
N MET A 60 5.02 21.08 -11.34
CA MET A 60 5.77 20.24 -12.27
C MET A 60 5.18 20.29 -13.68
N ARG A 61 3.85 20.13 -13.80
CA ARG A 61 3.14 20.18 -15.08
C ARG A 61 3.15 21.57 -15.71
N ILE A 62 2.95 22.62 -14.90
CA ILE A 62 3.00 24.02 -15.37
C ILE A 62 4.38 24.37 -15.92
N GLU A 63 5.44 23.85 -15.31
CA GLU A 63 6.83 24.00 -15.77
C GLU A 63 7.18 23.07 -16.96
N GLY A 64 6.20 22.38 -17.54
CA GLY A 64 6.36 21.58 -18.76
C GLY A 64 6.90 20.17 -18.54
N MET A 65 7.03 19.72 -17.29
CA MET A 65 7.47 18.36 -16.97
C MET A 65 6.29 17.40 -16.99
N VAL A 66 6.41 16.33 -17.78
CA VAL A 66 5.40 15.28 -17.89
C VAL A 66 5.57 14.28 -16.73
N PRO A 67 4.53 13.99 -15.94
CA PRO A 67 4.57 12.94 -14.92
C PRO A 67 4.95 11.57 -15.51
N ASP A 68 5.81 10.84 -14.81
CA ASP A 68 6.13 9.45 -15.11
C ASP A 68 5.48 8.48 -14.11
N VAL A 69 5.76 7.19 -14.26
CA VAL A 69 5.27 6.14 -13.35
C VAL A 69 5.68 6.42 -11.91
N ALA A 70 6.90 6.87 -11.67
CA ALA A 70 7.38 7.20 -10.33
C ALA A 70 6.66 8.42 -9.73
N THR A 71 6.31 9.43 -10.55
CA THR A 71 5.46 10.54 -10.14
C THR A 71 4.09 10.03 -9.67
N MET A 72 3.47 9.12 -10.43
CA MET A 72 2.14 8.58 -10.08
C MET A 72 2.17 7.73 -8.82
N LEU A 73 3.18 6.87 -8.67
CA LEU A 73 3.39 6.08 -7.46
C LEU A 73 3.67 6.95 -6.22
N GLY A 74 4.33 8.09 -6.37
CA GLY A 74 4.46 9.08 -5.29
C GLY A 74 3.16 9.84 -4.98
N THR A 75 2.23 9.91 -5.93
CA THR A 75 0.98 10.68 -5.80
C THR A 75 -0.16 9.89 -5.17
N LEU A 76 -0.33 8.62 -5.53
CA LEU A 76 -1.43 7.78 -5.08
C LEU A 76 -1.51 7.60 -3.54
N PRO A 77 -0.38 7.45 -2.80
CA PRO A 77 -0.40 7.40 -1.34
C PRO A 77 -0.97 8.67 -0.70
N MET A 78 -0.69 9.85 -1.27
CA MET A 78 -1.25 11.12 -0.80
C MET A 78 -2.77 11.16 -0.91
N CYS A 79 -3.32 10.53 -1.96
CA CYS A 79 -4.77 10.42 -2.12
C CYS A 79 -5.38 9.52 -1.03
N SER A 80 -4.66 8.45 -0.66
CA SER A 80 -5.08 7.48 0.35
C SER A 80 -5.10 8.06 1.76
N LEU A 81 -4.05 8.79 2.16
CA LEU A 81 -3.89 9.37 3.51
C LEU A 81 -5.01 10.33 3.90
N PHE A 82 -5.56 11.07 2.93
CA PHE A 82 -6.57 12.11 3.18
C PHE A 82 -7.98 11.71 2.72
N ALA A 83 -8.18 10.43 2.36
CA ALA A 83 -9.40 9.96 1.70
C ALA A 83 -9.84 10.88 0.55
N ALA A 84 -8.87 11.38 -0.21
CA ALA A 84 -9.05 12.44 -1.22
C ALA A 84 -9.60 11.85 -2.52
N LYS A 85 -10.86 11.38 -2.47
CA LYS A 85 -11.57 10.70 -3.57
C LYS A 85 -11.47 11.43 -4.91
N ARG A 86 -11.60 12.77 -4.90
CA ARG A 86 -11.56 13.58 -6.13
C ARG A 86 -10.17 13.55 -6.77
N GLN A 87 -9.13 13.82 -5.99
CA GLN A 87 -7.74 13.82 -6.44
C GLN A 87 -7.30 12.42 -6.88
N GLY A 88 -7.76 11.37 -6.18
CA GLY A 88 -7.54 9.98 -6.59
C GLY A 88 -8.10 9.69 -7.98
N ARG A 89 -9.35 10.11 -8.26
CA ARG A 89 -9.97 9.98 -9.59
C ARG A 89 -9.27 10.81 -10.66
N GLU A 90 -8.87 12.05 -10.35
CA GLU A 90 -8.09 12.91 -11.26
C GLU A 90 -6.73 12.27 -11.60
N THR A 91 -6.06 11.69 -10.60
CA THR A 91 -4.78 10.98 -10.76
C THR A 91 -4.95 9.72 -11.61
N HIS A 92 -6.00 8.91 -11.36
CA HIS A 92 -6.30 7.74 -12.17
C HIS A 92 -6.63 8.13 -13.64
N GLY A 93 -7.38 9.21 -13.86
CA GLY A 93 -7.61 9.74 -15.20
C GLY A 93 -6.31 10.21 -15.89
N CYS A 94 -5.34 10.71 -15.13
CA CYS A 94 -4.02 11.06 -15.64
C CYS A 94 -3.19 9.82 -16.02
N ILE A 95 -3.25 8.76 -15.21
CA ILE A 95 -2.63 7.45 -15.49
C ILE A 95 -3.13 6.90 -16.83
N LEU A 96 -4.45 6.89 -17.04
CA LEU A 96 -5.06 6.43 -18.30
C LEU A 96 -4.65 7.28 -19.50
N LYS A 97 -4.58 8.61 -19.33
CA LYS A 97 -4.16 9.52 -20.41
C LYS A 97 -2.70 9.36 -20.80
N LEU A 98 -1.84 8.95 -19.87
CA LEU A 98 -0.40 8.76 -20.08
C LEU A 98 -0.04 7.33 -20.50
N GLY A 99 -1.01 6.40 -20.49
CA GLY A 99 -0.80 5.02 -20.92
C GLY A 99 -0.15 4.12 -19.86
N PHE A 100 -0.28 4.45 -18.57
CA PHE A 100 0.34 3.71 -17.46
C PHE A 100 -0.59 2.64 -16.86
N GLU A 101 -1.77 2.39 -17.43
CA GLU A 101 -2.74 1.45 -16.88
C GLU A 101 -2.32 -0.03 -16.97
N SER A 102 -1.35 -0.33 -17.82
CA SER A 102 -0.79 -1.69 -17.94
C SER A 102 0.36 -1.95 -16.95
N ASP A 103 0.85 -0.93 -16.24
CA ASP A 103 1.91 -1.08 -15.24
C ASP A 103 1.35 -1.71 -13.96
N VAL A 104 1.80 -2.93 -13.63
CA VAL A 104 1.35 -3.67 -12.44
C VAL A 104 1.52 -2.87 -11.14
N PRO A 105 2.65 -2.18 -10.88
CA PRO A 105 2.78 -1.35 -9.68
C PRO A 105 1.73 -0.23 -9.59
N ILE A 106 1.33 0.35 -10.73
CA ILE A 106 0.29 1.39 -10.77
C ILE A 106 -1.07 0.79 -10.43
N GLY A 107 -1.41 -0.36 -11.01
CA GLY A 107 -2.65 -1.08 -10.68
C GLY A 107 -2.74 -1.42 -9.19
N ASN A 108 -1.66 -1.94 -8.60
CA ASN A 108 -1.57 -2.26 -7.18
C ASN A 108 -1.81 -1.01 -6.30
N ALA A 109 -1.16 0.10 -6.63
CA ALA A 109 -1.33 1.37 -5.90
C ALA A 109 -2.73 1.98 -6.07
N LEU A 110 -3.38 1.78 -7.22
CA LEU A 110 -4.76 2.22 -7.46
C LEU A 110 -5.77 1.40 -6.65
N ILE A 111 -5.59 0.07 -6.55
CA ILE A 111 -6.42 -0.82 -5.71
C ILE A 111 -6.38 -0.33 -4.27
N GLU A 112 -5.19 -0.11 -3.72
CA GLU A 112 -4.98 0.40 -2.36
C GLU A 112 -5.56 1.81 -2.19
N MET A 113 -5.35 2.70 -3.15
CA MET A 113 -5.86 4.07 -3.08
C MET A 113 -7.39 4.11 -3.03
N TYR A 114 -8.06 3.36 -3.91
CA TYR A 114 -9.52 3.32 -3.91
C TYR A 114 -10.09 2.67 -2.65
N SER A 115 -9.47 1.59 -2.14
CA SER A 115 -9.93 0.93 -0.92
C SER A 115 -9.81 1.87 0.29
N LYS A 116 -8.67 2.56 0.47
CA LYS A 116 -8.45 3.55 1.54
C LYS A 116 -9.28 4.82 1.37
N CYS A 117 -9.61 5.20 0.13
CA CYS A 117 -10.53 6.29 -0.14
C CYS A 117 -12.00 5.91 0.08
N GLY A 118 -12.35 4.74 0.62
CA GLY A 118 -13.75 4.40 0.87
C GLY A 118 -14.53 3.99 -0.38
N SER A 119 -13.86 3.38 -1.38
CA SER A 119 -14.50 2.86 -2.58
C SER A 119 -13.99 1.46 -2.96
N LEU A 120 -14.49 0.44 -2.25
CA LEU A 120 -14.23 -0.97 -2.57
C LEU A 120 -14.59 -1.32 -4.02
N GLU A 121 -15.72 -0.81 -4.53
CA GLU A 121 -16.18 -1.05 -5.90
C GLU A 121 -15.12 -0.65 -6.95
N ASN A 122 -14.55 0.56 -6.84
CA ASN A 122 -13.51 1.00 -7.79
C ASN A 122 -12.20 0.22 -7.62
N SER A 123 -11.90 -0.24 -6.39
CA SER A 123 -10.74 -1.10 -6.12
C SER A 123 -10.87 -2.44 -6.86
N ILE A 124 -12.05 -3.07 -6.79
CA ILE A 124 -12.39 -4.30 -7.53
C ILE A 124 -12.33 -4.07 -9.04
N LEU A 125 -12.92 -2.97 -9.53
CA LEU A 125 -12.90 -2.66 -10.96
C LEU A 125 -11.47 -2.51 -11.49
N VAL A 126 -10.57 -1.85 -10.76
CA VAL A 126 -9.16 -1.77 -11.16
C VAL A 126 -8.56 -3.17 -11.25
N PHE A 127 -8.74 -4.01 -10.22
CA PHE A 127 -8.25 -5.38 -10.21
C PHE A 127 -8.75 -6.20 -11.41
N GLU A 128 -10.04 -6.14 -11.72
CA GLU A 128 -10.65 -6.86 -12.84
C GLU A 128 -10.06 -6.44 -14.19
N HIS A 129 -9.76 -5.16 -14.38
CA HIS A 129 -9.19 -4.64 -15.63
C HIS A 129 -7.68 -4.89 -15.78
N MET A 130 -6.96 -5.28 -14.72
CA MET A 130 -5.54 -5.62 -14.80
C MET A 130 -5.33 -6.94 -15.56
N LYS A 131 -4.51 -6.91 -16.62
CA LYS A 131 -4.18 -8.10 -17.43
C LYS A 131 -3.25 -9.07 -16.71
N THR A 132 -2.28 -8.53 -15.97
CA THR A 132 -1.30 -9.28 -15.20
C THR A 132 -1.49 -8.97 -13.72
N LYS A 133 -1.53 -10.01 -12.89
CA LYS A 133 -1.74 -9.91 -11.44
C LYS A 133 -0.63 -10.69 -10.76
N ASP A 134 0.10 -10.04 -9.88
CA ASP A 134 1.14 -10.66 -9.06
C ASP A 134 0.67 -10.86 -7.62
N VAL A 135 1.56 -11.39 -6.78
CA VAL A 135 1.30 -11.59 -5.34
C VAL A 135 0.84 -10.29 -4.65
N VAL A 136 1.38 -9.15 -5.06
CA VAL A 136 1.04 -7.84 -4.51
C VAL A 136 -0.36 -7.41 -4.96
N THR A 137 -0.74 -7.67 -6.23
CA THR A 137 -2.07 -7.39 -6.75
C THR A 137 -3.16 -8.13 -5.97
N TRP A 138 -2.98 -9.42 -5.75
CA TRP A 138 -3.92 -10.26 -4.97
C TRP A 138 -3.97 -9.84 -3.51
N THR A 139 -2.81 -9.59 -2.90
CA THR A 139 -2.71 -9.14 -1.51
C THR A 139 -3.42 -7.80 -1.29
N ALA A 140 -3.33 -6.87 -2.24
CA ALA A 140 -4.04 -5.59 -2.19
C ALA A 140 -5.57 -5.78 -2.23
N LEU A 141 -6.08 -6.69 -3.08
CA LEU A 141 -7.50 -7.02 -3.13
C LEU A 141 -8.00 -7.69 -1.84
N ILE A 142 -7.26 -8.67 -1.32
CA ILE A 142 -7.59 -9.39 -0.08
C ILE A 142 -7.63 -8.42 1.11
N SER A 143 -6.62 -7.54 1.21
CA SER A 143 -6.59 -6.46 2.20
C SER A 143 -7.80 -5.53 2.06
N ALA A 144 -8.17 -5.17 0.83
CA ALA A 144 -9.35 -4.35 0.57
C ALA A 144 -10.64 -5.04 1.03
N TYR A 145 -10.81 -6.34 0.81
CA TYR A 145 -11.96 -7.07 1.37
C TYR A 145 -11.95 -7.09 2.90
N GLY A 146 -10.79 -7.33 3.54
CA GLY A 146 -10.67 -7.29 4.99
C GLY A 146 -11.03 -5.95 5.61
N MET A 147 -10.61 -4.84 4.99
CA MET A 147 -10.96 -3.48 5.45
C MET A 147 -12.46 -3.21 5.48
N TYR A 148 -13.24 -3.91 4.65
CA TYR A 148 -14.68 -3.74 4.52
C TYR A 148 -15.47 -4.88 5.20
N GLY A 149 -14.80 -5.77 5.94
CA GLY A 149 -15.45 -6.89 6.64
C GLY A 149 -15.95 -8.00 5.70
N GLU A 150 -15.41 -8.07 4.48
CA GLU A 150 -15.80 -9.02 3.43
C GLU A 150 -14.91 -10.29 3.45
N GLY A 151 -14.65 -10.86 4.63
CA GLY A 151 -13.69 -11.95 4.83
C GLY A 151 -13.95 -13.20 3.99
N ARG A 152 -15.21 -13.52 3.69
CA ARG A 152 -15.56 -14.63 2.78
C ARG A 152 -15.09 -14.38 1.34
N ARG A 153 -15.20 -13.13 0.86
CA ARG A 153 -14.67 -12.75 -0.45
C ARG A 153 -13.15 -12.70 -0.45
N ALA A 154 -12.54 -12.32 0.68
CA ALA A 154 -11.09 -12.37 0.88
C ALA A 154 -10.56 -13.81 0.77
N LEU A 155 -11.22 -14.78 1.41
CA LEU A 155 -10.88 -16.21 1.30
C LEU A 155 -11.01 -16.71 -0.14
N SER A 156 -12.11 -16.41 -0.83
CA SER A 156 -12.26 -16.78 -2.24
C SER A 156 -11.19 -16.17 -3.14
N ALA A 157 -10.79 -14.91 -2.88
CA ALA A 157 -9.70 -14.28 -3.62
C ALA A 157 -8.33 -14.90 -3.31
N PHE A 158 -8.09 -15.33 -2.07
CA PHE A 158 -6.87 -16.07 -1.69
C PHE A 158 -6.81 -17.44 -2.38
N GLU A 159 -7.93 -18.17 -2.44
CA GLU A 159 -8.02 -19.45 -3.16
C GLU A 159 -7.83 -19.25 -4.68
N GLU A 160 -8.39 -18.20 -5.26
CA GLU A 160 -8.22 -17.88 -6.69
C GLU A 160 -6.77 -17.49 -7.03
N MET A 161 -6.11 -16.75 -6.13
CA MET A 161 -4.67 -16.46 -6.21
C MET A 161 -3.85 -17.77 -6.31
N GLU A 162 -4.12 -18.74 -5.43
CA GLU A 162 -3.47 -20.05 -5.46
C GLU A 162 -3.79 -20.82 -6.76
N ALA A 163 -5.07 -20.83 -7.17
CA ALA A 163 -5.52 -21.53 -8.36
C ALA A 163 -4.93 -20.97 -9.66
N THR A 164 -4.57 -19.69 -9.69
CA THR A 164 -3.87 -19.05 -10.82
C THR A 164 -2.35 -19.27 -10.79
N GLY A 165 -1.84 -20.03 -9.82
CA GLY A 165 -0.42 -20.36 -9.68
C GLY A 165 0.42 -19.25 -9.04
N VAL A 166 -0.21 -18.22 -8.47
CA VAL A 166 0.48 -17.17 -7.72
C VAL A 166 0.71 -17.66 -6.30
N VAL A 167 1.97 -17.84 -5.92
CA VAL A 167 2.35 -18.34 -4.59
C VAL A 167 2.18 -17.24 -3.55
N PRO A 168 1.37 -17.45 -2.49
CA PRO A 168 1.26 -16.53 -1.36
C PRO A 168 2.58 -16.32 -0.63
N ASP A 169 2.87 -15.07 -0.27
CA ASP A 169 3.99 -14.72 0.61
C ASP A 169 3.50 -14.39 2.03
N HIS A 170 4.44 -14.03 2.91
CA HIS A 170 4.11 -13.64 4.28
C HIS A 170 3.10 -12.48 4.36
N ILE A 171 3.11 -11.55 3.41
CA ILE A 171 2.20 -10.39 3.42
C ILE A 171 0.79 -10.84 3.03
N ALA A 172 0.66 -11.74 2.06
CA ALA A 172 -0.62 -12.35 1.69
C ALA A 172 -1.27 -13.08 2.88
N PHE A 173 -0.47 -13.80 3.68
CA PHE A 173 -0.96 -14.46 4.90
C PHE A 173 -1.41 -13.47 5.99
N VAL A 174 -0.67 -12.38 6.21
CA VAL A 174 -1.12 -11.29 7.09
C VAL A 174 -2.47 -10.74 6.60
N ALA A 175 -2.60 -10.47 5.30
CA ALA A 175 -3.81 -9.89 4.71
C ALA A 175 -5.04 -10.79 4.89
N ILE A 176 -4.92 -12.12 4.67
CA ILE A 176 -6.05 -13.03 4.81
C ILE A 176 -6.45 -13.25 6.27
N ILE A 177 -5.49 -13.37 7.19
CA ILE A 177 -5.79 -13.51 8.64
C ILE A 177 -6.44 -12.23 9.16
N PHE A 178 -5.95 -11.06 8.74
CA PHE A 178 -6.58 -9.77 9.01
C PHE A 178 -8.03 -9.72 8.51
N ALA A 179 -8.29 -10.19 7.29
CA ALA A 179 -9.66 -10.23 6.75
C ALA A 179 -10.57 -11.18 7.55
N CYS A 180 -10.05 -12.34 7.98
CA CYS A 180 -10.77 -13.24 8.86
C CYS A 180 -11.07 -12.59 10.23
N SER A 181 -10.12 -11.85 10.80
CA SER A 181 -10.29 -11.10 12.06
C SER A 181 -11.46 -10.13 12.00
N HIS A 182 -11.51 -9.35 10.92
CA HIS A 182 -12.55 -8.35 10.71
C HIS A 182 -13.93 -8.92 10.34
N SER A 183 -14.03 -10.23 10.12
CA SER A 183 -15.28 -10.94 9.80
C SER A 183 -15.65 -12.02 10.82
N GLY A 184 -14.88 -12.19 11.91
CA GLY A 184 -15.13 -13.22 12.92
C GLY A 184 -14.94 -14.66 12.42
N LEU A 185 -14.14 -14.86 11.37
CA LEU A 185 -13.87 -16.17 10.75
C LEU A 185 -12.69 -16.85 11.47
N VAL A 186 -12.90 -17.23 12.73
CA VAL A 186 -11.85 -17.74 13.63
C VAL A 186 -11.18 -19.00 13.09
N GLU A 187 -11.98 -19.98 12.69
CA GLU A 187 -11.46 -21.27 12.22
C GLU A 187 -10.66 -21.10 10.93
N GLU A 188 -11.16 -20.30 9.98
CA GLU A 188 -10.48 -20.03 8.72
C GLU A 188 -9.19 -19.22 8.92
N GLY A 189 -9.20 -18.23 9.82
CA GLY A 189 -8.01 -17.46 10.16
C GLY A 189 -6.91 -18.32 10.80
N ARG A 190 -7.28 -19.21 11.74
CA ARG A 190 -6.35 -20.19 12.34
C ARG A 190 -5.81 -21.16 11.29
N ALA A 191 -6.68 -21.70 10.44
CA ALA A 191 -6.27 -22.60 9.36
C ALA A 191 -5.28 -21.93 8.40
N CYS A 192 -5.48 -20.65 8.05
CA CYS A 192 -4.53 -19.90 7.23
C CYS A 192 -3.18 -19.73 7.92
N PHE A 193 -3.18 -19.40 9.23
CA PHE A 193 -1.94 -19.28 10.01
C PHE A 193 -1.15 -20.60 10.08
N ASP A 194 -1.83 -21.73 10.26
CA ASP A 194 -1.19 -23.04 10.29
C ASP A 194 -0.67 -23.47 8.91
N ARG A 195 -1.48 -23.25 7.85
CA ARG A 195 -1.10 -23.54 6.45
C ARG A 195 0.15 -22.79 6.03
N MET A 196 0.33 -21.54 6.47
CA MET A 196 1.52 -20.73 6.20
C MET A 196 2.82 -21.46 6.56
N LYS A 197 2.84 -22.14 7.72
CA LYS A 197 4.02 -22.90 8.16
C LYS A 197 4.09 -24.27 7.51
N LYS A 198 2.97 -24.99 7.47
CA LYS A 198 2.91 -26.40 7.07
C LYS A 198 3.10 -26.60 5.57
N ASP A 199 2.42 -25.78 4.77
CA ASP A 199 2.31 -25.98 3.32
C ASP A 199 3.27 -25.03 2.56
N TYR A 200 3.57 -23.87 3.15
CA TYR A 200 4.39 -22.82 2.53
C TYR A 200 5.77 -22.63 3.17
N TYR A 201 6.05 -23.27 4.31
CA TYR A 201 7.32 -23.15 5.03
C TYR A 201 7.70 -21.70 5.37
N ILE A 202 6.69 -20.83 5.55
CA ILE A 202 6.88 -19.45 5.96
C ILE A 202 6.81 -19.39 7.50
N GLU A 203 7.90 -18.98 8.13
CA GLU A 203 7.91 -18.80 9.59
C GLU A 203 7.12 -17.55 10.01
N PRO A 204 6.22 -17.66 11.00
CA PRO A 204 5.47 -16.52 11.50
C PRO A 204 6.36 -15.42 12.07
N ARG A 205 6.03 -14.19 11.71
CA ARG A 205 6.58 -12.94 12.28
C ARG A 205 5.57 -12.25 13.19
N MET A 206 6.00 -11.23 13.93
CA MET A 206 5.16 -10.49 14.88
C MET A 206 3.82 -10.03 14.28
N GLU A 207 3.80 -9.63 13.02
CA GLU A 207 2.59 -9.16 12.34
C GLU A 207 1.54 -10.28 12.20
N HIS A 208 1.97 -11.52 11.96
CA HIS A 208 1.07 -12.67 11.86
C HIS A 208 0.47 -13.01 13.22
N TYR A 209 1.32 -13.01 14.27
CA TYR A 209 0.88 -13.22 15.64
C TYR A 209 -0.11 -12.15 16.07
N ALA A 210 0.16 -10.89 15.75
CA ALA A 210 -0.74 -9.77 16.04
C ALA A 210 -2.11 -9.96 15.37
N CYS A 211 -2.16 -10.40 14.11
CA CYS A 211 -3.42 -10.69 13.43
C CYS A 211 -4.21 -11.83 14.08
N VAL A 212 -3.56 -12.89 14.56
CA VAL A 212 -4.25 -13.98 15.28
C VAL A 212 -4.76 -13.52 16.64
N VAL A 213 -3.99 -12.72 17.37
CA VAL A 213 -4.45 -12.11 18.64
C VAL A 213 -5.66 -11.21 18.40
N ASP A 214 -5.62 -10.36 17.37
CA ASP A 214 -6.75 -9.49 17.00
C ASP A 214 -7.99 -10.32 16.64
N LEU A 215 -7.83 -11.40 15.87
CA LEU A 215 -8.89 -12.34 15.52
C LEU A 215 -9.60 -12.93 16.75
N LEU A 216 -8.83 -13.44 17.71
CA LEU A 216 -9.36 -14.04 18.94
C LEU A 216 -10.00 -12.99 19.84
N SER A 217 -9.34 -11.84 19.99
CA SER A 217 -9.81 -10.75 20.84
C SER A 217 -11.15 -10.19 20.35
N ARG A 218 -11.29 -9.95 19.03
CA ARG A 218 -12.52 -9.44 18.43
C ARG A 218 -13.66 -10.44 18.46
N SER A 219 -13.34 -11.73 18.46
CA SER A 219 -14.33 -12.81 18.55
C SER A 219 -14.72 -13.13 20.00
N GLY A 220 -14.17 -12.41 20.99
CA GLY A 220 -14.48 -12.59 22.41
C GLY A 220 -13.74 -13.77 23.07
N LEU A 221 -12.81 -14.41 22.36
CA LEU A 221 -12.04 -15.57 22.83
C LEU A 221 -10.80 -15.11 23.63
N LEU A 222 -11.02 -14.33 24.68
CA LEU A 222 -9.95 -13.64 25.42
C LEU A 222 -8.97 -14.60 26.11
N THR A 223 -9.47 -15.71 26.66
CA THR A 223 -8.62 -16.74 27.27
C THR A 223 -7.70 -17.39 26.24
N GLU A 224 -8.22 -17.73 25.06
CA GLU A 224 -7.40 -18.28 23.98
C GLU A 224 -6.39 -17.25 23.45
N ALA A 225 -6.76 -15.96 23.40
CA ALA A 225 -5.84 -14.89 23.03
C ALA A 225 -4.68 -14.77 24.02
N GLU A 226 -4.95 -14.83 25.32
CA GLU A 226 -3.93 -14.81 26.38
C GLU A 226 -3.00 -16.04 26.29
N GLU A 227 -3.57 -17.24 26.17
CA GLU A 227 -2.80 -18.47 25.99
C GLU A 227 -1.92 -18.41 24.73
N PHE A 228 -2.46 -17.89 23.64
CA PHE A 228 -1.72 -17.72 22.40
C PHE A 228 -0.55 -16.75 22.56
N ILE A 229 -0.74 -15.59 23.22
CA ILE A 229 0.34 -14.64 23.55
C ILE A 229 1.44 -15.30 24.36
N LEU A 230 1.08 -16.06 25.40
CA LEU A 230 2.05 -16.74 26.25
C LEU A 230 2.83 -17.84 25.52
N SER A 231 2.26 -18.40 24.44
CA SER A 231 2.91 -19.40 23.59
C SER A 231 3.86 -18.83 22.53
N MET A 232 3.86 -17.51 22.32
CA MET A 232 4.66 -16.89 21.26
C MET A 232 6.16 -17.05 21.53
N PRO A 233 6.96 -17.40 20.50
CA PRO A 233 8.41 -17.52 20.63
C PRO A 233 9.12 -16.15 20.73
N LEU A 234 8.39 -15.06 20.50
CA LEU A 234 8.88 -13.70 20.47
C LEU A 234 8.29 -12.93 21.67
N LYS A 235 9.14 -12.23 22.43
CA LYS A 235 8.65 -11.35 23.50
C LYS A 235 8.02 -10.10 22.85
N PRO A 236 6.86 -9.63 23.33
CA PRO A 236 6.34 -8.32 22.93
C PRO A 236 7.34 -7.24 23.34
N ASP A 237 7.56 -6.25 22.47
CA ASP A 237 8.28 -5.02 22.79
C ASP A 237 7.52 -4.17 23.83
#